data_AF-A0A2T5KCJ3-F1
#
_entry.id   AF-A0A2T5KCJ3-F1
#
_cell.length_a   1.000
_cell.length_b   1.000
_cell.length_c   1.000
_cell.angle_alpha   90.00
_cell.angle_beta   90.00
_cell.angle_gamma   90.00
#
_symmetry.space_group_name_H-M   'P 1'
#
loop_
_entity.id
_entity.type
_entity.pdbx_description
1 polymer ?
#
loop_
_entity_poly.entity_id
_entity_poly.type
_entity_poly.pdbx_seq_one_letter_code
_entity_poly.pdbx_strand_id
1 'polypeptide(L)'
;MARIERSTKLSLTQDEYRICSEPYVFYRLISDGNGFRLMTATASENIGWYRAFEDQASLISVTAQVFSDRGLYIVTKEDHAGRSYVETSIYPNEEDLLHLAATVLDRIGFEDISVLALREMKTIYDEFSSDESGDDTYLSDGMWITSDGRLVEK
;
A
#
# COMPACT_ATOMS: atom_id res chain seq x y z
N MET A 1 -1.25 -2.20 13.42
CA MET A 1 -1.71 -0.94 12.80
C MET A 1 -0.68 -0.56 11.75
N ALA A 2 -1.10 -0.45 10.49
CA ALA A 2 -0.23 0.03 9.42
C ALA A 2 0.14 1.51 9.68
N ARG A 3 1.43 1.85 9.59
CA ARG A 3 1.94 3.21 9.84
C ARG A 3 2.96 3.60 8.78
N ILE A 4 3.05 4.91 8.50
CA ILE A 4 4.11 5.51 7.68
C ILE A 4 5.18 6.09 8.61
N GLU A 5 6.40 5.55 8.59
CA GLU A 5 7.51 5.99 9.44
C GLU A 5 8.68 6.51 8.61
N ARG A 6 9.30 7.63 9.00
CA ARG A 6 10.53 8.12 8.36
C ARG A 6 11.71 7.18 8.64
N SER A 7 12.46 6.84 7.60
CA SER A 7 13.65 6.01 7.65
C SER A 7 14.91 6.88 7.48
N THR A 8 15.95 6.57 8.25
CA THR A 8 17.24 7.29 8.24
C THR A 8 18.30 6.61 7.37
N LYS A 9 17.90 5.67 6.52
CA LYS A 9 18.81 4.76 5.81
C LYS A 9 19.45 5.38 4.55
N LEU A 10 18.84 6.40 3.95
CA LEU A 10 19.34 7.07 2.74
C LEU A 10 20.08 8.38 3.05
N SER A 11 20.84 8.84 2.05
CA SER A 11 21.66 10.05 2.09
C SER A 11 20.85 11.33 2.38
N LEU A 12 21.53 12.42 2.75
CA LEU A 12 20.98 13.76 3.03
C LEU A 12 20.08 14.39 1.93
N THR A 13 19.97 13.77 0.76
CA THR A 13 19.25 14.29 -0.41
C THR A 13 17.95 13.54 -0.73
N GLN A 14 17.62 12.49 0.03
CA GLN A 14 16.43 11.67 -0.19
C GLN A 14 15.72 11.45 1.14
N ASP A 15 14.40 11.65 1.15
CA ASP A 15 13.57 11.23 2.27
C ASP A 15 13.04 9.83 2.01
N GLU A 16 13.20 8.94 2.98
CA GLU A 16 12.65 7.60 2.95
C GLU A 16 11.57 7.48 4.01
N TYR A 17 10.46 6.85 3.66
CA TYR A 17 9.44 6.42 4.59
C TYR A 17 9.15 4.93 4.40
N ARG A 18 8.53 4.30 5.39
CA ARG A 18 8.18 2.88 5.40
C ARG A 18 6.74 2.70 5.75
N ILE A 19 6.05 1.81 5.04
CA ILE A 19 4.73 1.33 5.43
C ILE A 19 4.92 -0.02 6.12
N CYS A 20 4.62 -0.07 7.41
CA CYS A 20 4.89 -1.22 8.27
C CYS A 20 3.73 -1.52 9.22
N SER A 21 3.62 -2.79 9.61
CA SER A 21 2.90 -3.23 10.81
C SER A 21 3.81 -4.18 11.57
N GLU A 22 4.19 -3.81 12.79
CA GLU A 22 5.21 -4.53 13.56
C GLU A 22 4.98 -6.05 13.58
N PRO A 23 6.03 -6.87 13.35
CA PRO A 23 7.43 -6.49 13.10
C PRO A 23 7.76 -6.27 11.61
N TYR A 24 6.77 -6.21 10.71
CA TYR A 24 6.97 -6.28 9.27
C TYR A 24 6.99 -4.93 8.58
N VAL A 25 7.92 -4.78 7.64
CA VAL A 25 7.94 -3.71 6.65
C VAL A 25 7.44 -4.29 5.33
N PHE A 26 6.48 -3.61 4.72
CA PHE A 26 5.88 -4.02 3.45
C PHE A 26 6.34 -3.13 2.31
N TYR A 27 6.41 -1.83 2.53
CA TYR A 27 6.78 -0.88 1.49
C TYR A 27 7.80 0.15 1.97
N ARG A 28 8.54 0.69 1.01
CA ARG A 28 9.30 1.93 1.12
C ARG A 28 8.68 2.98 0.21
N LEU A 29 8.66 4.20 0.70
CA LEU A 29 8.36 5.39 -0.07
C LEU A 29 9.63 6.23 -0.13
N ILE A 30 10.19 6.41 -1.33
CA ILE A 30 11.34 7.29 -1.55
C ILE A 30 10.85 8.58 -2.17
N SER A 31 11.21 9.70 -1.55
CA SER A 31 11.03 11.05 -2.07
C SER A 31 12.38 11.59 -2.53
N ASP A 32 12.48 11.98 -3.80
CA ASP A 32 13.65 12.66 -4.35
C ASP A 32 13.23 13.75 -5.36
N GLY A 33 14.21 14.39 -6.00
CA GLY A 33 13.97 15.47 -6.97
C GLY A 33 13.10 15.08 -8.18
N ASN A 34 12.84 13.78 -8.40
CA ASN A 34 11.97 13.26 -9.46
C ASN A 34 10.57 12.89 -8.96
N GLY A 35 10.25 13.17 -7.69
CA GLY A 35 8.95 12.86 -7.08
C GLY A 35 9.01 11.67 -6.13
N PHE A 36 7.87 10.99 -5.98
CA PHE A 36 7.69 9.92 -5.00
C PHE A 36 7.60 8.55 -5.67
N ARG A 37 8.27 7.58 -5.07
CA ARG A 37 8.34 6.20 -5.58
C ARG A 37 8.02 5.23 -4.46
N LEU A 38 6.99 4.42 -4.68
CA LEU A 38 6.57 3.35 -3.77
C LEU A 38 7.15 2.03 -4.27
N MET A 39 7.75 1.26 -3.37
CA MET A 39 8.33 -0.05 -3.71
C MET A 39 8.16 -1.07 -2.59
N THR A 40 8.07 -2.37 -2.94
CA THR A 40 8.03 -3.44 -1.94
C THR A 40 9.34 -3.54 -1.18
N ALA A 41 9.28 -3.68 0.14
CA ALA A 41 10.44 -3.74 1.00
C ALA A 41 11.16 -5.09 0.85
N THR A 42 12.46 -5.06 0.56
CA THR A 42 13.30 -6.27 0.52
C THR A 42 13.99 -6.49 1.86
N ALA A 43 14.56 -7.68 2.07
CA ALA A 43 15.33 -7.98 3.28
C ALA A 43 16.57 -7.07 3.50
N SER A 44 16.92 -6.20 2.55
CA SER A 44 17.85 -5.10 2.83
C SER A 44 17.32 -4.16 3.91
N GLU A 45 16.00 -4.08 4.11
CA GLU A 45 15.31 -3.16 5.02
C GLU A 45 15.20 -3.61 6.47
N ASN A 46 15.85 -4.72 6.82
CA ASN A 46 15.89 -5.18 8.20
C ASN A 46 16.64 -4.15 9.06
N ILE A 47 15.95 -3.46 9.97
CA ILE A 47 16.54 -2.50 10.91
C ILE A 47 15.95 -2.75 12.29
N GLY A 48 16.83 -3.13 13.24
CA GLY A 48 16.41 -3.42 14.61
C GLY A 48 15.40 -4.57 14.65
N TRP A 49 14.18 -4.26 15.07
CA TRP A 49 13.07 -5.20 15.25
C TRP A 49 12.22 -5.35 13.98
N TYR A 50 12.34 -4.38 13.06
CA TYR A 50 11.64 -4.39 11.79
C TYR A 50 12.36 -5.28 10.79
N ARG A 51 11.60 -6.15 10.13
CA ARG A 51 12.07 -7.03 9.06
C ARG A 51 11.16 -6.94 7.85
N ALA A 52 11.71 -7.16 6.65
CA ALA A 52 10.88 -7.33 5.46
C ALA A 52 9.86 -8.46 5.68
N PHE A 53 8.66 -8.30 5.13
CA PHE A 53 7.64 -9.33 5.20
C PHE A 53 8.16 -10.68 4.67
N GLU A 54 7.83 -11.79 5.33
CA GLU A 54 8.46 -13.08 5.02
C GLU A 54 8.04 -13.61 3.63
N ASP A 55 6.77 -13.49 3.29
CA ASP A 55 6.23 -13.92 2.00
C ASP A 55 6.35 -12.81 0.94
N GLN A 56 7.59 -12.59 0.50
CA GLN A 56 7.93 -11.61 -0.53
C GLN A 56 7.29 -11.91 -1.88
N ALA A 57 7.10 -13.20 -2.21
CA ALA A 57 6.52 -13.60 -3.49
C ALA A 57 5.05 -13.18 -3.56
N SER A 58 4.27 -13.43 -2.51
CA SER A 58 2.88 -13.00 -2.41
C SER A 58 2.78 -11.47 -2.37
N LEU A 59 3.63 -10.80 -1.60
CA LEU A 59 3.66 -9.34 -1.55
C LEU A 59 3.88 -8.74 -2.94
N ILE A 60 4.92 -9.16 -3.65
CA ILE A 60 5.24 -8.65 -4.99
C ILE A 60 4.10 -8.93 -5.98
N SER A 61 3.58 -10.16 -6.02
CA SER A 61 2.54 -10.57 -6.97
C SER A 61 1.25 -9.78 -6.75
N VAL A 62 0.79 -9.69 -5.50
CA VAL A 62 -0.46 -8.99 -5.17
C VAL A 62 -0.30 -7.48 -5.31
N THR A 63 0.84 -6.91 -4.92
CA THR A 63 1.13 -5.49 -5.19
C THR A 63 1.07 -5.19 -6.67
N ALA A 64 1.69 -6.03 -7.52
CA ALA A 64 1.67 -5.82 -8.97
C ALA A 64 0.25 -5.87 -9.53
N GLN A 65 -0.58 -6.78 -9.03
CA GLN A 65 -1.99 -6.86 -9.41
C GLN A 65 -2.76 -5.60 -8.98
N VAL A 66 -2.65 -5.19 -7.71
CA VAL A 66 -3.35 -3.99 -7.19
C VAL A 66 -2.92 -2.72 -7.92
N PHE A 67 -1.63 -2.58 -8.24
CA PHE A 67 -1.15 -1.47 -9.06
C PHE A 67 -1.74 -1.50 -10.47
N SER A 68 -1.81 -2.69 -11.09
CA SER A 68 -2.38 -2.85 -12.44
C SER A 68 -3.88 -2.53 -12.45
N ASP A 69 -4.62 -2.99 -11.45
CA ASP A 69 -6.05 -2.72 -11.27
C ASP A 69 -6.33 -1.21 -11.18
N ARG A 70 -5.37 -0.44 -10.63
CA ARG A 70 -5.43 1.03 -10.50
C ARG A 70 -4.82 1.78 -11.69
N GLY A 71 -4.41 1.09 -12.76
CA GLY A 71 -3.79 1.70 -13.93
C GLY A 71 -2.41 2.33 -13.65
N LEU A 72 -1.75 1.94 -12.57
CA LEU A 72 -0.41 2.44 -12.23
C LEU A 72 0.65 1.73 -13.08
N TYR A 73 1.68 2.48 -13.46
CA TYR A 73 2.81 1.93 -14.20
C TYR A 73 3.81 1.25 -13.25
N ILE A 74 4.05 -0.03 -13.48
CA ILE A 74 4.85 -0.88 -12.59
C ILE A 74 6.18 -1.22 -13.25
N VAL A 75 7.25 -1.17 -12.47
CA VAL A 75 8.56 -1.67 -12.87
C VAL A 75 9.02 -2.73 -11.89
N THR A 76 9.33 -3.92 -12.38
CA THR A 76 10.02 -4.95 -11.60
C THR A 76 11.52 -4.74 -11.70
N LYS A 77 12.21 -4.74 -10.55
CA LYS A 77 13.66 -4.53 -10.45
C LYS A 77 14.26 -5.53 -9.46
N GLU A 78 15.59 -5.57 -9.40
CA GLU A 78 16.35 -6.34 -8.43
C GLU A 78 17.21 -5.41 -7.56
N ASP A 79 17.36 -5.74 -6.28
CA ASP A 79 18.28 -5.02 -5.41
C ASP A 79 19.73 -5.51 -5.57
N HIS A 80 20.66 -4.92 -4.83
CA HIS A 80 22.09 -5.27 -4.91
C HIS A 80 22.41 -6.74 -4.55
N ALA A 81 21.47 -7.46 -3.93
CA ALA A 81 21.59 -8.87 -3.59
C ALA A 81 20.77 -9.78 -4.53
N GLY A 82 20.24 -9.25 -5.64
CA GLY A 82 19.46 -9.99 -6.63
C GLY A 82 18.03 -10.30 -6.20
N ARG A 83 17.49 -9.63 -5.17
CA ARG A 83 16.11 -9.84 -4.71
C ARG A 83 15.17 -8.95 -5.50
N SER A 84 14.12 -9.55 -6.07
CA SER A 84 13.12 -8.82 -6.82
C SER A 84 12.29 -7.89 -5.93
N TYR A 85 11.88 -6.75 -6.49
CA TYR A 85 10.89 -5.85 -5.93
C TYR A 85 10.11 -5.17 -7.05
N VAL A 86 8.90 -4.70 -6.75
CA VAL A 86 8.13 -3.85 -7.67
C VAL A 86 8.16 -2.41 -7.21
N GLU A 87 8.23 -1.50 -8.15
CA GLU A 87 8.27 -0.05 -7.94
C GLU A 87 7.25 0.64 -8.84
N THR A 88 6.59 1.67 -8.34
CA THR A 88 5.74 2.58 -9.11
C THR A 88 6.01 4.02 -8.68
N SER A 89 5.88 4.95 -9.63
CA SER A 89 5.81 6.38 -9.29
C SER A 89 4.42 6.67 -8.73
N ILE A 90 4.34 7.52 -7.71
CA ILE A 90 3.06 7.91 -7.09
C ILE A 90 3.06 9.41 -6.78
N TYR A 91 1.86 9.95 -6.56
CA TYR A 91 1.70 11.22 -5.85
C TYR A 91 1.32 10.89 -4.40
N PRO A 92 2.05 11.38 -3.41
CA PRO A 92 1.85 10.96 -2.02
C PRO A 92 0.61 11.63 -1.45
N ASN A 93 -0.42 10.82 -1.25
CA ASN A 93 -1.47 11.09 -0.27
C ASN A 93 -1.37 9.96 0.77
N GLU A 94 -1.25 10.32 2.04
CA GLU A 94 -1.04 9.37 3.14
C GLU A 94 -2.20 8.37 3.26
N GLU A 95 -3.43 8.85 3.17
CA GLU A 95 -4.63 8.01 3.20
C GLU A 95 -4.63 7.06 1.99
N ASP A 96 -4.30 7.58 0.81
CA ASP A 96 -4.25 6.76 -0.39
C ASP A 96 -3.24 5.61 -0.27
N LEU A 97 -2.07 5.89 0.30
CA LEU A 97 -0.99 4.94 0.53
C LEU A 97 -1.36 3.89 1.57
N LEU A 98 -2.00 4.29 2.66
CA LEU A 98 -2.47 3.38 3.70
C LEU A 98 -3.58 2.47 3.16
N HIS A 99 -4.53 3.02 2.41
CA HIS A 99 -5.56 2.23 1.75
C HIS A 99 -4.95 1.24 0.76
N LEU A 100 -4.00 1.68 -0.08
CA LEU A 100 -3.31 0.78 -1.00
C LEU A 100 -2.64 -0.38 -0.27
N ALA A 101 -1.86 -0.06 0.77
CA ALA A 101 -1.16 -1.06 1.55
C ALA A 101 -2.14 -2.02 2.20
N ALA A 102 -3.22 -1.52 2.80
CA ALA A 102 -4.24 -2.35 3.40
C ALA A 102 -4.98 -3.24 2.39
N THR A 103 -5.32 -2.74 1.19
CA THR A 103 -5.92 -3.57 0.12
C THR A 103 -4.99 -4.71 -0.27
N VAL A 104 -3.68 -4.45 -0.38
CA VAL A 104 -2.70 -5.51 -0.69
C VAL A 104 -2.60 -6.52 0.46
N LEU A 105 -2.53 -6.03 1.70
CA LEU A 105 -2.43 -6.88 2.88
C LEU A 105 -3.68 -7.74 3.08
N ASP A 106 -4.88 -7.19 2.82
CA ASP A 106 -6.14 -7.93 2.84
C ASP A 106 -6.13 -9.07 1.82
N ARG A 107 -5.71 -8.79 0.57
CA ARG A 107 -5.59 -9.80 -0.49
C ARG A 107 -4.55 -10.89 -0.19
N ILE A 108 -3.52 -10.57 0.59
CA ILE A 108 -2.50 -11.55 1.06
C ILE A 108 -3.02 -12.33 2.27
N GLY A 109 -4.12 -11.91 2.91
CA GLY A 109 -4.65 -12.52 4.13
C GLY A 109 -3.89 -12.11 5.40
N PHE A 110 -3.25 -10.93 5.39
CA PHE A 110 -2.57 -10.40 6.57
C PHE A 110 -3.57 -9.73 7.53
N GLU A 111 -3.80 -10.37 8.67
CA GLU A 111 -4.76 -9.90 9.68
C GLU A 111 -4.14 -8.83 10.60
N ASP A 112 -4.31 -7.56 10.23
CA ASP A 112 -4.01 -6.39 11.08
C ASP A 112 -5.26 -5.55 11.31
N ILE A 113 -5.39 -4.92 12.47
CA ILE A 113 -6.57 -4.09 12.83
C ILE A 113 -6.89 -3.04 11.75
N SER A 114 -5.89 -2.38 11.16
CA SER A 114 -6.12 -1.40 10.09
C SER A 114 -6.57 -2.05 8.79
N VAL A 115 -6.12 -3.28 8.52
CA VAL A 115 -6.52 -4.07 7.36
C VAL A 115 -7.93 -4.60 7.54
N LEU A 116 -8.28 -5.05 8.75
CA LEU A 116 -9.62 -5.48 9.13
C LEU A 116 -10.64 -4.33 8.99
N ALA A 117 -10.31 -3.13 9.46
CA ALA A 117 -11.18 -1.97 9.30
C ALA A 117 -11.43 -1.63 7.81
N LEU A 118 -10.40 -1.72 6.96
CA LEU A 118 -10.55 -1.52 5.52
C LEU A 118 -11.40 -2.63 4.87
N ARG A 119 -11.23 -3.87 5.30
CA ARG A 119 -12.04 -5.01 4.84
C ARG A 119 -13.51 -4.84 5.22
N GLU A 120 -13.78 -4.37 6.45
CA GLU A 120 -15.13 -4.04 6.90
C GLU A 120 -15.74 -2.94 6.03
N MET A 121 -14.99 -1.86 5.74
CA MET A 121 -15.45 -0.79 4.84
C MET A 121 -15.72 -1.32 3.42
N LYS A 122 -14.86 -2.16 2.88
CA LYS A 122 -15.11 -2.81 1.58
C LYS A 122 -16.35 -3.70 1.61
N THR A 123 -16.58 -4.41 2.72
CA THR A 123 -17.79 -5.23 2.89
C THR A 123 -19.05 -4.37 2.91
N ILE A 124 -18.98 -3.19 3.53
CA ILE A 124 -20.04 -2.17 3.46
C ILE A 124 -20.25 -1.73 2.00
N TYR A 125 -19.20 -1.42 1.26
CA TYR A 125 -19.33 -1.11 -0.18
C TYR A 125 -20.05 -2.23 -0.93
N ASP A 126 -19.62 -3.49 -0.77
CA ASP A 126 -20.21 -4.64 -1.45
C ASP A 126 -21.70 -4.86 -1.06
N GLU A 127 -22.08 -4.52 0.18
CA GLU A 127 -23.47 -4.61 0.66
C GLU A 127 -24.38 -3.51 0.07
N PHE A 128 -23.86 -2.30 -0.11
CA PHE A 128 -24.64 -1.14 -0.54
C PHE A 128 -24.51 -0.83 -2.04
N SER A 129 -23.49 -1.34 -2.73
CA SER A 129 -23.32 -1.16 -4.17
C SER A 129 -24.44 -1.91 -4.91
N SER A 130 -25.33 -1.15 -5.53
CA SER A 130 -26.53 -1.70 -6.18
C SER A 130 -26.27 -2.23 -7.59
N ASP A 131 -25.07 -2.00 -8.14
CA ASP A 131 -24.72 -2.27 -9.53
C ASP A 131 -23.28 -2.79 -9.64
N GLU A 132 -23.03 -3.74 -10.55
CA GLU A 132 -21.69 -4.28 -10.85
C GLU A 132 -20.81 -3.28 -11.63
N SER A 133 -21.23 -2.02 -11.76
CA SER A 133 -20.52 -0.98 -12.52
C SER A 133 -19.20 -0.56 -11.87
N GLY A 134 -19.04 -0.81 -10.56
CA GLY A 134 -17.87 -0.36 -9.79
C GLY A 134 -17.90 1.12 -9.42
N ASP A 135 -19.07 1.77 -9.53
CA ASP A 135 -19.26 3.17 -9.18
C ASP A 135 -19.27 3.40 -7.67
N ASP A 136 -18.80 4.57 -7.25
CA ASP A 136 -18.80 4.96 -5.84
C ASP A 136 -20.23 4.92 -5.24
N THR A 137 -20.35 4.33 -4.05
CA THR A 137 -21.62 4.15 -3.35
C THR A 137 -21.86 5.28 -2.37
N TYR A 138 -23.01 5.95 -2.45
CA TYR A 138 -23.38 7.03 -1.53
C TYR A 138 -23.84 6.46 -0.18
N LEU A 139 -23.32 7.01 0.92
CA LEU A 139 -23.71 6.63 2.28
C LEU A 139 -24.71 7.66 2.86
N SER A 140 -24.22 8.83 3.23
CA SER A 140 -25.00 9.97 3.75
C SER A 140 -24.11 11.21 3.89
N ASP A 141 -24.70 12.41 3.99
CA ASP A 141 -23.99 13.67 4.27
C ASP A 141 -22.84 14.01 3.30
N GLY A 142 -23.01 13.73 2.00
CA GLY A 142 -21.97 13.98 1.01
C GLY A 142 -20.83 12.96 1.03
N MET A 143 -20.90 11.94 1.89
CA MET A 143 -19.91 10.87 1.96
C MET A 143 -20.23 9.73 0.99
N TRP A 144 -19.19 9.30 0.29
CA TRP A 144 -19.21 8.20 -0.66
C TRP A 144 -18.15 7.19 -0.29
N ILE A 145 -18.43 5.91 -0.55
CA ILE A 145 -17.47 4.84 -0.44
C ILE A 145 -17.13 4.30 -1.82
N THR A 146 -15.84 4.26 -2.13
CA THR A 146 -15.30 3.76 -3.39
C THR A 146 -15.18 2.23 -3.36
N SER A 147 -15.03 1.60 -4.53
CA SER A 147 -14.93 0.13 -4.66
C SER A 147 -13.69 -0.50 -3.98
N ASP A 148 -12.70 0.30 -3.62
CA ASP A 148 -11.54 -0.13 -2.83
C ASP A 148 -11.66 0.20 -1.33
N GLY A 149 -12.84 0.63 -0.88
CA GLY A 149 -13.19 0.87 0.52
C GLY A 149 -12.72 2.22 1.05
N ARG A 150 -12.35 3.18 0.21
CA ARG A 150 -12.03 4.57 0.62
C ARG A 150 -13.30 5.38 0.82
N LEU A 151 -13.31 6.17 1.90
CA LEU A 151 -14.31 7.20 2.12
C LEU A 151 -13.86 8.50 1.46
N VAL A 152 -14.73 9.09 0.64
CA VAL A 152 -14.49 10.36 -0.03
C VAL A 152 -15.69 11.28 0.14
N GLU A 153 -15.44 12.57 0.31
CA GLU A 153 -16.49 13.60 0.30
C GLU A 153 -16.64 14.15 -1.12
N LYS A 154 -17.87 14.30 -1.61
CA LYS A 154 -18.17 14.89 -2.94
C LYS A 154 -19.22 15.99 -2.86
#